data_AF-A0A9Q1MDH2-F1
#
_entry.id   AF-A0A9Q1MDH2-F1
#
_cell.length_a   1.000
_cell.length_b   1.000
_cell.length_c   1.000
_cell.angle_alpha   90.00
_cell.angle_beta   90.00
_cell.angle_gamma   90.00
#
_symmetry.space_group_name_H-M   'P 1'
#
loop_
_entity.id
_entity.type
_entity.pdbx_description
1 polymer ?
#
loop_
_entity_poly.entity_id
_entity_poly.type
_entity_poly.pdbx_seq_one_letter_code
_entity_poly.pdbx_strand_id
1 'polypeptide(L)'
;MWFSFEMKLSVGAINSMKPGDVLNNSQALDSKNGKFKLRFFSIPQTDKYYLGIWYAGSPQDKKLWIANPDTPIMNNSGLLTLDSTGTLKTTSGGKTVVNIAPPLLTGSLIVRLQDSGNFVVQDETRNRTLWQRFDHTTRLSFAWHEAWL
;
A
#
# COMPACT_ATOMS: atom_id res chain seq x y z
N MET A 1 38.77 2.58 -26.30
CA MET A 1 38.06 1.97 -25.16
C MET A 1 37.01 2.99 -24.74
N TRP A 2 35.73 2.74 -25.04
CA TRP A 2 34.65 3.67 -24.72
C TRP A 2 33.96 3.14 -23.46
N PHE A 3 33.97 3.92 -22.37
CA PHE A 3 33.18 3.60 -21.17
C PHE A 3 31.79 4.21 -21.35
N SER A 4 30.76 3.38 -21.48
CA SER A 4 29.38 3.81 -21.30
C SER A 4 29.13 4.05 -19.82
N PHE A 5 28.86 5.29 -19.44
CA PHE A 5 28.25 5.60 -18.15
C PHE A 5 26.75 5.30 -18.26
N GLU A 6 26.31 4.19 -17.69
CA GLU A 6 24.89 4.00 -17.39
C GLU A 6 24.52 4.92 -16.23
N MET A 7 23.87 6.04 -16.53
CA MET A 7 23.22 6.86 -15.52
C MET A 7 22.02 6.06 -14.98
N LYS A 8 22.24 5.27 -13.92
CA LYS A 8 21.13 4.68 -13.17
C LYS A 8 20.28 5.82 -12.61
N LEU A 9 19.14 6.07 -13.25
CA LEU A 9 18.10 6.91 -12.69
C LEU A 9 17.69 6.29 -11.35
N SER A 10 18.12 6.89 -10.24
CA SER A 10 17.55 6.58 -8.94
C SER A 10 16.15 7.17 -8.92
N VAL A 11 15.15 6.34 -9.26
CA VAL A 11 13.76 6.68 -8.99
C VAL A 11 13.64 6.83 -7.49
N GLY A 12 13.38 8.05 -7.02
CA GLY A 12 13.20 8.33 -5.60
C GLY A 12 12.06 7.48 -5.03
N ALA A 13 12.19 7.07 -3.76
CA ALA A 13 11.14 6.34 -3.06
C ALA A 13 9.84 7.15 -3.03
N ILE A 14 8.71 6.52 -3.35
CA ILE A 14 7.40 7.14 -3.21
C ILE A 14 7.04 7.03 -1.73
N ASN A 15 6.90 8.15 -1.04
CA ASN A 15 6.65 8.18 0.41
C ASN A 15 5.24 8.64 0.79
N SER A 16 4.46 9.11 -0.19
CA SER A 16 3.08 9.54 0.01
C SER A 16 2.28 9.51 -1.28
N MET A 17 0.94 9.48 -1.15
CA MET A 17 0.01 9.65 -2.27
C MET A 17 -1.04 10.73 -1.93
N LYS A 18 -1.42 11.53 -2.92
CA LYS A 18 -2.47 12.55 -2.85
C LYS A 18 -3.65 12.16 -3.75
N PRO A 19 -4.82 12.83 -3.64
CA PRO A 19 -5.94 12.57 -4.54
C PRO A 19 -5.52 12.70 -6.01
N GLY A 20 -5.85 11.68 -6.80
CA GLY A 20 -5.46 11.58 -8.21
C GLY A 20 -4.16 10.78 -8.45
N ASP A 21 -3.35 10.55 -7.42
CA ASP A 21 -2.17 9.68 -7.55
C ASP A 21 -2.58 8.21 -7.66
N VAL A 22 -1.78 7.48 -8.42
CA VAL A 22 -1.96 6.06 -8.68
C VAL A 22 -0.66 5.33 -8.40
N LEU A 23 -0.74 4.24 -7.65
CA LEU A 23 0.37 3.33 -7.43
C LEU A 23 0.04 1.98 -8.08
N ASN A 24 0.88 1.56 -9.03
CA ASN A 24 0.70 0.31 -9.77
C ASN A 24 1.62 -0.80 -9.21
N ASN A 25 1.61 -1.97 -9.84
CA ASN A 25 2.33 -3.14 -9.35
C ASN A 25 3.87 -3.06 -9.44
N SER A 26 4.45 -2.16 -10.23
CA SER A 26 5.90 -1.96 -10.29
C SER A 26 6.42 -0.96 -9.25
N GLN A 27 5.51 -0.34 -8.49
CA GLN A 27 5.80 0.71 -7.54
C GLN A 27 5.56 0.24 -6.09
N ALA A 28 6.21 0.91 -5.15
CA ALA A 28 6.00 0.72 -3.74
C ALA A 28 5.89 2.07 -3.03
N LEU A 29 5.02 2.13 -2.02
CA LEU A 29 4.95 3.23 -1.08
C LEU A 29 5.83 2.86 0.12
N ASP A 30 6.97 3.52 0.25
CA ASP A 30 7.92 3.33 1.33
C ASP A 30 7.53 4.21 2.53
N SER A 31 7.77 3.69 3.73
CA SER A 31 7.82 4.54 4.91
C SER A 31 9.02 5.49 4.85
N LYS A 32 8.95 6.62 5.55
CA LYS A 32 9.98 7.68 5.49
C LYS A 32 11.42 7.17 5.64
N ASN A 33 11.67 6.23 6.54
CA ASN A 33 13.01 5.64 6.77
C ASN A 33 13.17 4.26 6.11
N GLY A 34 12.27 3.87 5.22
CA GLY A 34 12.32 2.62 4.47
C GLY A 34 12.14 1.35 5.31
N LYS A 35 11.59 1.45 6.54
CA LYS A 35 11.35 0.29 7.43
C LYS A 35 10.18 -0.57 6.98
N PHE A 36 9.15 0.05 6.40
CA PHE A 36 7.97 -0.63 5.89
C PHE A 36 7.73 -0.21 4.45
N LYS A 37 7.07 -1.10 3.72
CA LYS A 37 6.70 -0.84 2.35
C LYS A 37 5.33 -1.44 2.05
N LEU A 38 4.59 -0.76 1.17
CA LEU A 38 3.30 -1.18 0.63
C LEU A 38 3.42 -1.30 -0.90
N ARG A 39 3.10 -2.47 -1.45
CA ARG A 39 3.18 -2.81 -2.90
C ARG A 39 2.26 -3.98 -3.18
N PHE A 40 2.05 -4.19 -4.46
CA PHE A 40 1.42 -5.39 -4.96
C PHE A 40 2.41 -6.56 -5.08
N PHE A 41 2.00 -7.74 -4.65
CA PHE A 41 2.80 -8.95 -4.75
C PHE A 41 1.95 -10.08 -5.33
N SER A 42 2.61 -11.02 -6.02
CA SER A 42 2.00 -12.26 -6.46
C SER A 42 2.31 -13.40 -5.49
N ILE A 43 1.41 -14.39 -5.44
CA ILE A 43 1.76 -15.69 -4.87
C ILE A 43 2.48 -16.49 -5.97
N PRO A 44 3.66 -17.08 -5.69
CA PRO A 44 4.39 -17.88 -6.68
C PRO A 44 3.51 -18.93 -7.34
N GLN A 45 3.70 -19.14 -8.65
CA GLN A 45 2.96 -20.12 -9.45
C GLN A 45 1.45 -19.84 -9.56
N THR A 46 1.02 -18.62 -9.24
CA THR A 46 -0.36 -18.16 -9.46
C THR A 46 -0.37 -16.82 -10.18
N ASP A 47 -1.46 -16.52 -10.87
CA ASP A 47 -1.71 -15.19 -11.46
C ASP A 47 -2.46 -14.25 -10.48
N LYS A 48 -2.42 -14.57 -9.18
CA LYS A 48 -3.14 -13.83 -8.14
C LYS A 48 -2.23 -12.81 -7.48
N TYR A 49 -2.68 -11.56 -7.49
CA TYR A 49 -2.00 -10.41 -6.93
C TYR A 49 -2.77 -9.83 -5.75
N TYR A 50 -2.01 -9.31 -4.79
CA TYR A 50 -2.50 -8.77 -3.54
C TYR A 50 -1.73 -7.50 -3.20
N LEU A 51 -2.42 -6.52 -2.62
CA LEU A 51 -1.79 -5.37 -1.99
C LEU A 51 -1.47 -5.73 -0.54
N GLY A 52 -0.24 -5.50 -0.09
CA GLY A 52 0.14 -5.81 1.29
C GLY A 52 1.26 -4.93 1.83
N ILE A 53 1.47 -5.01 3.15
CA ILE A 53 2.54 -4.30 3.87
C ILE A 53 3.55 -5.32 4.39
N TRP A 54 4.84 -5.03 4.21
CA TRP A 54 5.95 -5.82 4.78
C TRP A 54 6.96 -4.94 5.49
N TYR A 55 7.75 -5.58 6.35
CA TYR A 55 8.95 -5.00 6.95
C TYR A 55 10.14 -5.16 6.00
N ALA A 56 10.70 -4.06 5.54
CA ALA A 56 11.88 -4.03 4.69
C ALA A 56 13.13 -4.23 5.56
N GLY A 57 13.68 -5.44 5.52
CA GLY A 57 14.82 -5.85 6.35
C GLY A 57 14.70 -7.25 6.94
N SER A 58 13.53 -7.90 6.81
CA SER A 58 13.41 -9.32 7.13
C SER A 58 13.91 -10.18 5.95
N PRO A 59 14.75 -11.20 6.16
CA PRO A 59 15.16 -12.14 5.12
C PRO A 59 13.99 -12.85 4.41
N GLN A 60 12.80 -12.83 5.03
CA GLN A 60 11.60 -13.49 4.53
C GLN A 60 10.48 -12.52 4.12
N ASP A 61 10.74 -11.21 4.01
CA ASP A 61 9.73 -10.20 3.66
C ASP A 61 8.43 -10.38 4.46
N LYS A 62 8.54 -10.43 5.80
CA LYS A 62 7.41 -10.75 6.69
C LYS A 62 6.21 -9.87 6.37
N LYS A 63 5.14 -10.50 5.87
CA LYS A 63 3.87 -9.86 5.54
C LYS A 63 3.12 -9.53 6.84
N LEU A 64 2.69 -8.28 6.98
CA LEU A 64 2.01 -7.78 8.17
C LEU A 64 0.54 -7.49 7.91
N TRP A 65 0.17 -7.34 6.64
CA TRP A 65 -1.18 -7.03 6.20
C TRP A 65 -1.38 -7.37 4.74
N ILE A 66 -2.61 -7.74 4.40
CA ILE A 66 -3.10 -7.89 3.04
C ILE A 66 -4.42 -7.13 2.95
N ALA A 67 -4.55 -6.22 1.98
CA ALA A 67 -5.73 -5.39 1.81
C ALA A 67 -6.91 -6.16 1.20
N ASN A 68 -6.63 -7.10 0.30
CA ASN A 68 -7.62 -7.84 -0.48
C ASN A 68 -7.48 -9.37 -0.32
N PRO A 69 -7.54 -9.93 0.90
CA PRO A 69 -7.27 -11.35 1.14
C PRO A 69 -8.26 -12.28 0.41
N ASP A 70 -9.53 -11.89 0.33
CA ASP A 70 -10.59 -12.72 -0.25
C ASP A 70 -10.77 -12.50 -1.77
N THR A 71 -10.33 -11.34 -2.27
CA THR A 71 -10.55 -10.91 -3.66
C THR A 71 -9.21 -10.64 -4.34
N PRO A 72 -8.50 -11.68 -4.83
CA PRO A 72 -7.26 -11.51 -5.56
C PRO A 72 -7.45 -10.72 -6.86
N ILE A 73 -6.39 -10.02 -7.26
CA ILE A 73 -6.31 -9.29 -8.52
C ILE A 73 -5.66 -10.18 -9.57
N MET A 74 -6.24 -10.28 -10.76
CA MET A 74 -5.68 -11.10 -11.83
C MET A 74 -4.75 -10.29 -12.73
N ASN A 75 -3.73 -10.95 -13.30
CA ASN A 75 -2.93 -10.46 -14.42
C ASN A 75 -2.20 -9.13 -14.16
N ASN A 76 -1.69 -8.91 -12.95
CA ASN A 76 -0.86 -7.74 -12.62
C ASN A 76 -1.50 -6.38 -13.00
N SER A 77 -2.82 -6.26 -12.83
CA SER A 77 -3.61 -5.09 -13.23
C SER A 77 -4.09 -4.23 -12.05
N GLY A 78 -3.54 -4.50 -10.86
CA GLY A 78 -3.87 -3.79 -9.62
C GLY A 78 -3.38 -2.35 -9.61
N LEU A 79 -4.25 -1.46 -9.17
CA LEU A 79 -3.97 -0.04 -8.94
C LEU A 79 -4.45 0.35 -7.55
N LEU A 80 -3.58 0.94 -6.74
CA LEU A 80 -3.96 1.62 -5.51
C LEU A 80 -4.21 3.09 -5.85
N THR A 81 -5.37 3.62 -5.47
CA THR A 81 -5.75 5.00 -5.77
C THR A 81 -6.39 5.66 -4.56
N LEU A 82 -6.08 6.96 -4.39
CA LEU A 82 -6.92 7.86 -3.61
C LEU A 82 -7.71 8.68 -4.62
N ASP A 83 -9.01 8.38 -4.76
CA ASP A 83 -9.82 9.08 -5.77
C ASP A 83 -10.18 10.51 -5.34
N SER A 84 -10.79 11.26 -6.24
CA SER A 84 -11.21 12.65 -5.99
C SER A 84 -12.29 12.79 -4.91
N THR A 85 -12.97 11.70 -4.54
CA THR A 85 -13.93 11.67 -3.43
C THR A 85 -13.25 11.43 -2.08
N GLY A 86 -11.93 11.25 -2.07
CA GLY A 86 -11.16 10.92 -0.87
C GLY A 86 -11.30 9.45 -0.45
N THR A 87 -11.76 8.57 -1.34
CA THR A 87 -11.85 7.13 -1.08
C THR A 87 -10.53 6.47 -1.45
N LEU A 88 -9.90 5.79 -0.48
CA LEU A 88 -8.71 4.99 -0.72
C LEU A 88 -9.13 3.58 -1.10
N LYS A 89 -8.77 3.13 -2.31
CA LYS A 89 -9.23 1.85 -2.84
C LYS A 89 -8.22 1.18 -3.75
N THR A 90 -8.38 -0.12 -3.91
CA THR A 90 -7.68 -0.88 -4.94
C THR A 90 -8.64 -1.18 -6.09
N THR A 91 -8.19 -1.00 -7.32
CA THR A 91 -8.97 -1.28 -8.53
C THR A 91 -8.21 -2.20 -9.48
N SER A 92 -8.95 -2.85 -10.37
CA SER A 92 -8.43 -3.75 -11.40
C SER A 92 -9.40 -3.73 -12.59
N GLY A 93 -8.90 -3.48 -13.81
CA GLY A 93 -9.74 -3.41 -15.01
C GLY A 93 -10.92 -2.42 -14.91
N GLY A 94 -10.71 -1.29 -14.23
CA GLY A 94 -11.74 -0.27 -14.00
C GLY A 94 -12.76 -0.58 -12.90
N LYS A 95 -12.66 -1.75 -12.25
CA LYS A 95 -13.56 -2.15 -11.16
C LYS A 95 -12.88 -2.04 -9.80
N THR A 96 -13.64 -1.69 -8.77
CA THR A 96 -13.17 -1.72 -7.38
C THR A 96 -12.99 -3.16 -6.92
N VAL A 97 -11.82 -3.45 -6.34
CA VAL A 97 -11.47 -4.75 -5.74
C VAL A 97 -11.74 -4.68 -4.23
N VAL A 98 -11.24 -3.63 -3.57
CA VAL A 98 -11.47 -3.38 -2.14
C VAL A 98 -11.44 -1.88 -1.85
N ASN A 99 -12.34 -1.42 -0.98
CA ASN A 99 -12.27 -0.09 -0.37
C ASN A 99 -11.48 -0.21 0.94
N ILE A 100 -10.34 0.47 1.01
CA ILE A 100 -9.43 0.41 2.17
C ILE A 100 -9.86 1.44 3.21
N ALA A 101 -10.17 2.67 2.77
CA ALA A 101 -10.72 3.73 3.61
C ALA A 101 -12.00 4.28 2.98
N PRO A 102 -12.98 4.71 3.80
CA PRO A 102 -14.20 5.35 3.30
C PRO A 102 -13.89 6.70 2.64
N PRO A 103 -14.88 7.34 1.98
CA PRO A 103 -14.72 8.70 1.46
C PRO A 103 -14.40 9.69 2.58
N LEU A 104 -13.26 10.39 2.47
CA LEU A 104 -12.82 11.41 3.41
C LEU A 104 -12.92 12.79 2.75
N LEU A 105 -14.03 13.50 2.96
CA LEU A 105 -14.37 14.73 2.22
C LEU A 105 -13.68 16.01 2.75
N THR A 106 -12.70 15.89 3.65
CA THR A 106 -12.20 17.05 4.39
C THR A 106 -10.69 17.27 4.22
N GLY A 107 -10.31 18.48 3.80
CA GLY A 107 -8.93 18.98 3.88
C GLY A 107 -8.01 18.53 2.75
N SER A 108 -6.71 18.76 2.93
CA SER A 108 -5.68 18.32 1.98
C SER A 108 -5.28 16.89 2.30
N LEU A 109 -5.86 15.92 1.59
CA LEU A 109 -5.63 14.52 1.89
C LEU A 109 -4.24 14.06 1.47
N ILE A 110 -3.63 13.26 2.34
CA ILE A 110 -2.39 12.56 2.04
C ILE A 110 -2.39 11.16 2.65
N VAL A 111 -2.03 10.17 1.84
CA VAL A 111 -1.83 8.79 2.25
C VAL A 111 -0.35 8.60 2.58
N ARG A 112 -0.04 7.98 3.72
CA ARG A 112 1.33 7.66 4.13
C ARG A 112 1.43 6.29 4.77
N LEU A 113 2.58 5.64 4.58
CA LEU A 113 3.01 4.52 5.40
C LEU A 113 4.00 5.04 6.44
N GLN A 114 3.68 4.89 7.72
CA GLN A 114 4.55 5.37 8.79
C GLN A 114 5.63 4.33 9.12
N ASP A 115 6.74 4.77 9.72
CA ASP A 115 7.82 3.89 10.20
C ASP A 115 7.40 3.00 11.39
N SER A 116 6.17 3.15 11.88
CA SER A 116 5.52 2.23 12.82
C SER A 116 4.81 1.07 12.11
N GLY A 117 4.74 1.08 10.77
CA GLY A 117 3.93 0.17 9.97
C GLY A 117 2.45 0.57 9.89
N ASN A 118 2.08 1.72 10.46
CA ASN A 118 0.72 2.24 10.40
C ASN A 118 0.45 2.87 9.03
N PHE A 119 -0.62 2.42 8.38
CA PHE A 119 -1.05 2.94 7.09
C PHE A 119 -2.22 3.89 7.30
N VAL A 120 -2.05 5.15 6.89
CA VAL A 120 -2.91 6.26 7.30
C VAL A 120 -3.33 7.12 6.14
N VAL A 121 -4.53 7.72 6.26
CA VAL A 121 -4.95 8.89 5.49
C VAL A 121 -5.05 10.07 6.45
N GLN A 122 -4.39 11.18 6.11
CA GLN A 122 -4.28 12.36 6.96
C GLN A 122 -4.78 13.62 6.24
N ASP A 123 -5.28 14.58 7.00
CA ASP A 123 -5.38 15.98 6.59
C ASP A 123 -4.01 16.63 6.81
N GLU A 124 -3.30 16.88 5.71
CA GLU A 124 -1.95 17.46 5.69
C GLU A 124 -1.93 18.85 6.34
N THR A 125 -2.94 19.67 6.10
CA THR A 125 -3.01 21.05 6.61
C THR A 125 -3.19 21.08 8.12
N ARG A 126 -4.01 20.17 8.66
CA ARG A 126 -4.30 20.09 10.10
C ARG A 126 -3.40 19.11 10.85
N ASN A 127 -2.51 18.41 10.14
CA ASN A 127 -1.71 17.30 10.66
C ASN A 127 -2.56 16.29 11.47
N ARG A 128 -3.76 15.97 10.96
CA ARG A 128 -4.74 15.11 11.66
C ARG A 128 -4.90 13.81 10.90
N THR A 129 -4.76 12.68 11.59
CA THR A 129 -5.15 11.37 11.04
C THR A 129 -6.67 11.30 10.93
N LEU A 130 -7.16 11.00 9.73
CA LEU A 130 -8.58 10.86 9.41
C LEU A 130 -9.01 9.40 9.36
N TRP A 131 -8.10 8.52 8.93
CA TRP A 131 -8.27 7.08 8.93
C TRP A 131 -6.93 6.41 9.13
N GLN A 132 -6.94 5.25 9.78
CA GLN A 132 -5.78 4.38 9.90
C GLN A 132 -6.22 2.92 9.89
N ARG A 133 -5.35 2.04 9.39
CA ARG A 133 -5.58 0.58 9.29
C ARG A 133 -6.04 -0.05 10.62
N PHE A 134 -5.66 0.52 11.76
CA PHE A 134 -5.96 -0.01 13.08
C PHE A 134 -7.12 0.67 13.81
N ASP A 135 -7.81 1.65 13.20
CA ASP A 135 -8.97 2.27 13.85
C ASP A 135 -10.21 1.38 13.68
N HIS A 136 -10.66 0.87 14.82
CA HIS A 136 -11.86 0.07 15.06
C HIS A 136 -11.81 -1.43 14.72
N THR A 137 -11.05 -2.19 15.51
CA THR A 137 -11.64 -3.31 16.29
C THR A 137 -10.84 -3.60 17.56
N THR A 138 -11.02 -2.78 18.60
CA THR A 138 -10.62 -3.18 19.96
C THR A 138 -11.70 -4.12 20.52
N ARG A 139 -11.66 -5.38 20.12
CA ARG A 139 -12.17 -6.55 20.88
C ARG A 139 -11.85 -7.84 20.10
N LEU A 140 -10.83 -8.56 20.58
CA LEU A 140 -10.66 -10.02 20.51
C LEU A 140 -10.99 -10.65 19.14
N SER A 141 -9.99 -10.96 18.30
CA SER A 141 -9.29 -12.23 18.50
C SER A 141 -7.82 -12.16 18.07
N PHE A 142 -6.97 -12.47 19.05
CA PHE A 142 -5.78 -13.25 18.81
C PHE A 142 -6.18 -14.53 18.07
N ALA A 143 -5.85 -14.61 16.79
CA ALA A 143 -5.65 -15.87 16.08
C ALA A 143 -4.70 -15.57 14.90
N TRP A 144 -3.44 -15.37 15.24
CA TRP A 144 -2.35 -15.80 14.37
C TRP A 144 -2.56 -17.31 14.17
N HIS A 145 -3.27 -17.72 13.13
CA HIS A 145 -3.12 -19.07 12.62
C HIS A 145 -1.96 -19.06 11.66
N GLU A 146 -0.91 -19.77 12.08
CA GLU A 146 0.15 -20.22 11.21
C GLU A 146 -0.45 -21.03 10.07
N ALA A 147 -0.15 -20.60 8.85
CA ALA A 147 0.00 -21.35 7.61
C ALA A 147 0.28 -20.25 6.57
N TRP A 148 1.39 -20.24 5.83
CA TRP A 148 1.78 -21.30 4.91
C TRP A 148 3.29 -21.23 4.65
N LEU A 149 3.93 -22.39 4.78
CA LEU A 149 4.93 -22.89 3.84
C LEU A 149 4.25 -23.17 2.49
#